data_AF-A0A7C1XW48-F1
#
_entry.id   AF-A0A7C1XW48-F1
#
_cell.length_a   1.000
_cell.length_b   1.000
_cell.length_c   1.000
_cell.angle_alpha   90.00
_cell.angle_beta   90.00
_cell.angle_gamma   90.00
#
_symmetry.space_group_name_H-M   'P 1'
#
loop_
_entity.id
_entity.type
_entity.pdbx_description
1 polymer ?
#
loop_
_entity_poly.entity_id
_entity_poly.type
_entity_poly.pdbx_seq_one_letter_code
_entity_poly.pdbx_strand_id
1 'polypeptide(L)'
;MAMALCGAFHTATAAADETTAAVTGENIFLGRCGTCHELPDPDALTPMQWRAVLKKMQKRMKFLGVPPLSDEENEKVYDWLSK
;
A
#
# COMPACT_ATOMS: atom_id res chain seq x y z
N MET A 1 -45.22 11.48 41.27
CA MET A 1 -44.45 10.24 41.52
C MET A 1 -44.71 9.29 40.36
N ALA A 2 -43.77 9.15 39.43
CA ALA A 2 -43.57 8.02 38.51
C ALA A 2 -42.57 8.48 37.43
N MET A 3 -41.29 8.25 37.71
CA MET A 3 -40.22 8.29 36.72
C MET A 3 -40.40 7.10 35.77
N ALA A 4 -40.27 7.31 34.47
CA ALA A 4 -39.95 6.26 33.52
C ALA A 4 -39.06 6.83 32.41
N LEU A 5 -37.75 6.66 32.61
CA LEU A 5 -36.71 6.83 31.62
C LEU A 5 -36.72 5.61 30.67
N CYS A 6 -36.81 5.86 29.37
CA CYS A 6 -36.46 4.94 28.29
C CYS A 6 -36.17 5.86 27.10
N GLY A 7 -34.94 6.06 26.62
CA GLY A 7 -33.93 5.07 26.29
C GLY A 7 -33.60 5.34 24.82
N ALA A 8 -32.61 6.20 24.58
CA ALA A 8 -32.15 6.55 23.24
C ALA A 8 -31.52 5.31 22.60
N PHE A 9 -32.23 4.69 21.65
CA PHE A 9 -31.65 3.70 20.76
C PHE A 9 -30.69 4.42 19.81
N HIS A 10 -29.44 4.52 20.24
CA HIS A 10 -28.33 4.75 19.33
C HIS A 10 -28.32 3.57 18.36
N THR A 11 -28.64 3.83 17.09
CA THR A 11 -28.27 2.94 16.00
C THR A 11 -26.74 2.92 15.94
N ALA A 12 -26.14 1.98 16.65
CA ALA A 12 -24.79 1.55 16.38
C ALA A 12 -24.79 0.99 14.95
N THR A 13 -24.35 1.81 14.00
CA THR A 13 -23.97 1.29 12.69
C THR A 13 -22.79 0.36 12.96
N ALA A 14 -23.03 -0.93 12.77
CA ALA A 14 -21.99 -1.93 12.81
C ALA A 14 -20.90 -1.50 11.81
N ALA A 15 -19.67 -1.65 12.26
CA ALA A 15 -18.47 -1.44 11.49
C ALA A 15 -18.66 -1.91 10.05
N ALA A 16 -18.30 -1.05 9.10
CA ALA A 16 -18.01 -1.48 7.76
C ALA A 16 -16.97 -2.60 7.86
N ASP A 17 -17.42 -3.83 7.66
CA ASP A 17 -16.59 -4.91 7.15
C ASP A 17 -16.24 -4.51 5.72
N GLU A 18 -15.30 -3.58 5.61
CA GLU A 18 -14.53 -3.40 4.40
C GLU A 18 -13.35 -4.36 4.57
N THR A 19 -13.54 -5.61 4.16
CA THR A 19 -12.43 -6.54 3.90
C THR A 19 -11.57 -5.94 2.77
N THR A 20 -10.77 -4.92 3.10
CA THR A 20 -9.69 -4.43 2.27
C THR A 20 -8.59 -5.48 2.38
N ALA A 21 -8.50 -6.36 1.37
CA ALA A 21 -7.34 -7.24 1.25
C ALA A 21 -6.08 -6.38 1.39
N ALA A 22 -5.23 -6.70 2.36
CA ALA A 22 -4.05 -5.90 2.66
C ALA A 22 -3.17 -5.80 1.41
N VAL A 23 -2.86 -4.58 0.97
CA VAL A 23 -1.96 -4.35 -0.17
C VAL A 23 -0.55 -4.84 0.20
N THR A 24 -0.10 -5.91 -0.46
CA THR A 24 1.23 -6.51 -0.24
C THR A 24 2.31 -5.87 -1.11
N GLY A 25 3.59 -6.11 -0.78
CA GLY A 25 4.72 -5.68 -1.61
C GLY A 25 4.69 -6.23 -3.03
N GLU A 26 4.25 -7.49 -3.21
CA GLU A 26 4.08 -8.11 -4.52
C GLU A 26 3.00 -7.39 -5.34
N ASN A 27 1.85 -7.10 -4.74
CA ASN A 27 0.78 -6.37 -5.41
C ASN A 27 1.23 -4.97 -5.83
N ILE A 28 2.04 -4.29 -5.01
CA ILE A 28 2.63 -2.99 -5.34
C ILE A 28 3.60 -3.14 -6.52
N PHE A 29 4.51 -4.11 -6.49
CA PHE A 29 5.47 -4.31 -7.57
C PHE A 29 4.77 -4.55 -8.91
N LEU A 30 3.82 -5.50 -8.96
CA LEU A 30 3.09 -5.84 -10.18
C LEU A 30 2.15 -4.71 -10.63
N GLY A 31 1.38 -4.13 -9.70
CA GLY A 31 0.31 -3.19 -10.03
C GLY A 31 0.74 -1.72 -10.17
N ARG A 32 1.86 -1.32 -9.55
CA ARG A 32 2.35 0.07 -9.61
C ARG A 32 3.59 0.19 -10.49
N CYS A 33 4.54 -0.73 -10.38
CA CYS A 33 5.78 -0.63 -11.14
C CYS A 33 5.61 -1.11 -12.60
N GLY A 34 4.72 -2.08 -12.85
CA GLY A 34 4.42 -2.59 -14.20
C GLY A 34 3.62 -1.63 -15.09
N THR A 35 3.07 -0.54 -14.53
CA THR A 35 2.22 0.40 -15.27
C THR A 35 2.96 1.19 -16.34
N CYS A 36 4.27 1.43 -16.17
CA CYS A 36 5.02 2.31 -17.05
C CYS A 36 5.94 1.55 -18.03
N HIS A 37 6.42 0.37 -17.65
CA HIS A 37 7.29 -0.48 -18.46
C HIS A 37 7.32 -1.91 -17.89
N GLU A 38 7.93 -2.82 -18.62
CA GLU A 38 8.15 -4.22 -18.20
C GLU A 38 8.94 -4.31 -16.89
N LEU A 39 8.58 -5.27 -16.04
CA LEU A 39 9.22 -5.45 -14.75
C LEU A 39 10.49 -6.30 -14.87
N PRO A 40 11.57 -5.92 -14.19
CA PRO A 40 12.68 -6.85 -13.97
C PRO A 40 12.22 -8.05 -13.13
N ASP A 41 12.89 -9.19 -13.31
CA ASP A 41 12.72 -10.36 -12.45
C ASP A 41 13.01 -9.96 -10.97
N PRO A 42 12.09 -10.22 -10.02
CA PRO A 42 12.25 -9.85 -8.61
C PRO A 42 13.49 -10.46 -7.96
N ASP A 43 13.97 -11.62 -8.45
CA ASP A 43 15.11 -12.34 -7.88
C ASP A 43 16.45 -11.99 -8.54
N ALA A 44 16.45 -11.10 -9.55
CA ALA A 44 17.64 -10.78 -10.33
C ALA A 44 18.62 -9.81 -9.64
N LEU A 45 18.22 -9.13 -8.57
CA LEU A 45 19.02 -8.09 -7.91
C LEU A 45 19.16 -8.35 -6.40
N THR A 46 20.29 -7.93 -5.84
CA THR A 46 20.52 -7.94 -4.39
C THR A 46 19.68 -6.88 -3.66
N PRO A 47 19.44 -7.01 -2.35
CA PRO A 47 18.73 -6.01 -1.54
C PRO A 47 19.26 -4.57 -1.70
N MET A 48 20.58 -4.41 -1.74
CA MET A 48 21.20 -3.08 -1.90
C MET A 48 20.93 -2.49 -3.29
N GLN A 49 20.94 -3.32 -4.34
CA GLN A 49 20.59 -2.90 -5.70
C GLN A 49 19.10 -2.53 -5.79
N TRP A 50 18.21 -3.30 -5.17
CA TRP A 50 16.78 -2.98 -5.10
C TRP A 50 16.52 -1.65 -4.40
N ARG A 51 17.20 -1.36 -3.30
CA ARG A 51 17.11 -0.04 -2.63
C ARG A 51 17.46 1.11 -3.59
N ALA A 52 18.48 0.93 -4.42
CA ALA A 52 18.88 1.93 -5.42
C ALA A 52 17.84 2.07 -6.55
N VAL A 53 17.28 0.95 -7.02
CA VAL A 53 16.21 0.93 -8.05
C VAL A 53 14.96 1.64 -7.54
N LEU A 54 14.48 1.31 -6.35
CA LEU A 54 13.29 1.94 -5.75
C LEU A 54 13.50 3.46 -5.61
N LYS A 55 14.67 3.90 -5.12
CA LYS A 55 15.01 5.33 -5.04
C LYS A 55 15.02 6.00 -6.42
N LYS A 56 15.50 5.33 -7.46
CA LYS A 56 15.49 5.83 -8.84
C LYS A 56 14.06 5.94 -9.38
N MET A 57 13.23 4.93 -9.15
CA MET A 57 11.85 4.90 -9.62
C MET A 57 10.97 5.95 -8.93
N GLN A 58 11.10 6.13 -7.62
CA GLN A 58 10.46 7.22 -6.88
C GLN A 58 10.71 8.59 -7.51
N LYS A 59 11.97 8.88 -7.88
CA LYS A 59 12.33 10.12 -8.59
C LYS A 59 11.73 10.18 -9.99
N ARG A 60 11.72 9.05 -10.70
CA ARG A 60 11.16 8.96 -12.06
C ARG A 60 9.65 9.18 -12.07
N MET A 61 8.92 8.62 -11.10
CA MET A 61 7.49 8.83 -10.91
C MET A 61 7.20 10.32 -10.74
N LYS A 62 7.92 11.01 -9.84
CA LYS A 62 7.82 12.48 -9.66
C LYS A 62 8.02 13.23 -10.98
N PHE A 63 9.08 12.90 -11.72
CA PHE A 63 9.39 13.54 -13.00
C PHE A 63 8.29 13.35 -14.04
N LEU A 64 7.61 12.20 -14.03
CA LEU A 64 6.52 11.87 -14.95
C LEU A 64 5.14 12.37 -14.47
N GLY A 65 5.06 13.03 -13.32
CA GLY A 65 3.78 13.47 -12.74
C GLY A 65 2.93 12.32 -12.17
N VAL A 66 3.51 11.13 -11.99
CA VAL A 66 2.86 9.99 -11.34
C VAL A 66 3.08 10.11 -9.83
N PRO A 67 2.04 10.03 -8.99
CA PRO A 67 2.18 10.02 -7.54
C PRO A 67 3.14 8.91 -7.11
N PRO A 68 4.26 9.25 -6.46
CA PRO A 68 5.24 8.26 -5.98
C PRO A 68 4.62 7.35 -4.92
N LEU A 69 5.24 6.20 -4.63
CA LEU A 69 4.73 5.35 -3.53
C LEU A 69 4.86 6.11 -2.20
N SER A 70 3.93 5.88 -1.28
CA SER A 70 4.09 6.30 0.11
C SER A 70 5.28 5.60 0.77
N ASP A 71 5.72 6.10 1.93
CA ASP A 71 6.82 5.47 2.67
C ASP A 71 6.47 4.03 3.06
N GLU A 72 5.23 3.78 3.48
CA GLU A 72 4.72 2.44 3.83
C GLU A 72 4.68 1.50 2.61
N GLU A 73 4.18 1.97 1.48
CA GLU A 73 4.17 1.18 0.24
C GLU A 73 5.60 0.86 -0.23
N ASN A 74 6.50 1.84 -0.11
CA ASN A 74 7.90 1.69 -0.50
C ASN A 74 8.65 0.71 0.40
N GLU A 75 8.33 0.66 1.70
CA GLU A 75 8.86 -0.32 2.65
C GLU A 75 8.34 -1.73 2.33
N LYS A 76 7.02 -1.89 2.14
CA LYS A 76 6.42 -3.20 1.79
C LYS A 76 7.01 -3.82 0.53
N VAL A 77 7.22 -3.02 -0.52
CA VAL A 77 7.82 -3.53 -1.77
C VAL A 77 9.31 -3.83 -1.59
N TYR A 78 10.03 -3.01 -0.80
CA TYR A 78 11.44 -3.27 -0.50
C TYR A 78 11.61 -4.59 0.25
N ASP A 79 10.87 -4.79 1.33
CA ASP A 79 10.89 -6.01 2.13
C ASP A 79 10.52 -7.23 1.28
N TRP A 80 9.64 -7.05 0.29
CA TRP A 80 9.28 -8.13 -0.61
C TRP A 80 10.40 -8.51 -1.59
N LEU A 81 11.15 -7.53 -2.09
CA LEU A 81 12.26 -7.70 -3.05
C LEU A 81 13.59 -8.09 -2.38
N SER A 82 13.71 -7.95 -1.07
CA SER A 82 14.96 -8.16 -0.32
C SER A 82 15.05 -9.48 0.45
N LYS A 83 14.18 -10.43 0.14
CA LYS A 83 14.07 -11.71 0.85
C LYS A 83 15.20 -12.68 0.51
#